data_AF-A0A2K8K5N1-F1
#
_entry.id   AF-A0A2K8K5N1-F1
#
_cell.length_a   1.000
_cell.length_b   1.000
_cell.length_c   1.000
_cell.angle_alpha   90.00
_cell.angle_beta   90.00
_cell.angle_gamma   90.00
#
_symmetry.space_group_name_H-M   'P 1'
#
loop_
_entity.id
_entity.type
_entity.pdbx_description
1 polymer ?
#
loop_
_entity_poly.entity_id
_entity_poly.type
_entity_poly.pdbx_seq_one_letter_code
_entity_poly.pdbx_strand_id
1 'polypeptide(L)'
;MRAPALALILLSLAVVVAAVVTIGGPEQARAERRDAQRMTDLNTLGRHLTCLLDQGLAPDDISDICPQPARLTDPKTDMPYQITQISAATARVCAEFERPAGTDAFAYRADFDRDTGCLIVRRTPSRPMRE
;
A
#
# COMPACT_ATOMS: atom_id res chain seq x y z
N MET A 1 -39.54 25.20 -31.29
CA MET A 1 -38.69 24.13 -31.87
C MET A 1 -37.38 23.86 -31.09
N ARG A 2 -37.11 24.47 -29.92
CA ARG A 2 -35.84 24.29 -29.18
C ARG A 2 -35.86 23.22 -28.08
N ALA A 3 -37.06 22.78 -27.66
CA ALA A 3 -37.24 21.76 -26.63
C ALA A 3 -36.52 20.43 -26.90
N PRO A 4 -36.59 19.82 -28.12
CA PRO A 4 -35.89 18.55 -28.36
C PRO A 4 -34.37 18.72 -28.36
N ALA A 5 -33.86 19.85 -28.86
CA ALA A 5 -32.42 20.14 -28.84
C ALA A 5 -31.88 20.31 -27.41
N LEU A 6 -32.62 21.02 -26.55
CA LEU A 6 -32.25 21.17 -25.13
C LEU A 6 -32.27 19.82 -24.39
N ALA A 7 -33.25 18.97 -24.67
CA ALA A 7 -33.33 17.63 -24.07
C ALA A 7 -32.12 16.77 -24.46
N LEU A 8 -31.70 16.80 -25.73
CA LEU A 8 -30.52 16.05 -26.19
C LEU A 8 -29.21 16.59 -25.59
N ILE A 9 -29.07 17.91 -25.43
CA ILE A 9 -27.89 18.52 -24.79
C ILE A 9 -27.80 18.13 -23.31
N LEU A 10 -28.92 18.16 -22.59
CA LEU A 10 -28.94 17.75 -21.18
C LEU A 10 -28.65 16.26 -21.03
N LEU A 11 -29.23 15.43 -21.91
CA LEU A 11 -28.97 13.99 -21.91
C LEU A 11 -27.50 13.68 -22.20
N SER A 12 -26.91 14.32 -23.21
CA SER A 12 -25.51 14.09 -23.56
C SER A 12 -24.58 14.55 -22.43
N LEU A 13 -24.85 15.69 -21.80
CA LEU A 13 -24.09 16.16 -20.65
C LEU A 13 -24.21 15.19 -19.47
N ALA A 14 -25.41 14.69 -19.19
CA ALA A 14 -25.63 13.70 -18.13
C ALA A 14 -24.86 12.40 -18.38
N VAL A 15 -24.84 11.91 -19.62
CA VAL A 15 -24.07 10.71 -20.01
C VAL A 15 -22.57 10.94 -19.83
N VAL A 16 -22.04 12.09 -20.26
CA VAL A 16 -20.61 12.43 -20.11
C VAL A 16 -20.23 12.52 -18.64
N VAL A 17 -21.03 13.21 -17.83
CA VAL A 17 -20.79 13.32 -16.37
C VAL A 17 -20.83 11.94 -15.72
N ALA A 18 -21.83 11.12 -16.05
CA ALA A 18 -21.92 9.76 -15.53
C ALA A 18 -20.68 8.92 -15.88
N ALA A 19 -20.20 8.99 -17.13
CA ALA A 19 -19.01 8.25 -17.55
C ALA A 19 -17.73 8.70 -16.84
N VAL A 20 -17.56 10.01 -16.60
CA VAL A 20 -16.39 10.52 -15.87
C VAL A 20 -16.42 10.10 -14.40
N VAL A 21 -17.60 10.15 -13.78
CA VAL A 21 -17.78 9.71 -12.38
C VAL A 21 -17.54 8.21 -12.23
N THR A 22 -17.89 7.39 -13.22
CA THR A 22 -17.68 5.94 -13.16
C THR A 22 -16.23 5.52 -13.41
N ILE A 23 -15.51 6.19 -14.32
CA ILE A 23 -14.11 5.84 -14.65
C ILE A 23 -13.13 6.42 -13.62
N GLY A 24 -13.48 7.55 -13.00
CA GLY A 24 -12.59 8.28 -12.11
C GLY A 24 -11.80 9.37 -12.83
N GLY A 25 -11.43 10.40 -12.07
CA GLY A 25 -10.71 11.57 -12.59
C GLY A 25 -9.19 11.40 -12.61
N PRO A 26 -8.45 12.37 -13.20
CA PRO A 26 -6.99 12.37 -13.19
C PRO A 26 -6.40 12.38 -11.77
N GLU A 27 -7.08 12.97 -10.79
CA GLU A 27 -6.66 12.90 -9.39
C GLU A 27 -6.72 11.48 -8.83
N GLN A 28 -7.74 10.71 -9.19
CA GLN A 28 -7.84 9.31 -8.80
C GLN A 28 -6.63 8.55 -9.35
N ALA A 29 -6.33 8.69 -10.65
CA ALA A 29 -5.17 8.04 -11.28
C ALA A 29 -3.83 8.39 -10.59
N ARG A 30 -3.68 9.62 -10.08
CA ARG A 30 -2.49 10.02 -9.33
C ARG A 30 -2.45 9.40 -7.93
N ALA A 31 -3.60 9.31 -7.25
CA ALA A 31 -3.69 8.61 -5.97
C ALA A 31 -3.33 7.13 -6.12
N GLU A 32 -3.77 6.46 -7.20
CA GLU A 32 -3.43 5.05 -7.42
C GLU A 32 -1.94 4.81 -7.60
N ARG A 33 -1.27 5.71 -8.33
CA ARG A 33 0.19 5.64 -8.49
C ARG A 33 0.93 5.86 -7.17
N ARG A 34 0.45 6.77 -6.32
CA ARG A 34 1.04 7.01 -5.00
C ARG A 34 0.84 5.81 -4.06
N ASP A 35 -0.35 5.24 -4.03
CA ASP A 35 -0.65 4.05 -3.24
C ASP A 35 0.15 2.83 -3.72
N ALA A 36 0.33 2.65 -5.03
CA ALA A 36 1.20 1.62 -5.58
C ALA A 36 2.67 1.81 -5.18
N GLN A 37 3.15 3.06 -5.12
CA GLN A 37 4.49 3.37 -4.62
C GLN A 37 4.60 3.03 -3.13
N ARG A 38 3.65 3.46 -2.30
CA ARG A 38 3.60 3.13 -0.86
C ARG A 38 3.65 1.63 -0.63
N MET A 39 2.88 0.86 -1.38
CA MET A 39 2.91 -0.60 -1.30
C MET A 39 4.26 -1.18 -1.71
N THR A 40 4.91 -0.63 -2.73
CA THR A 40 6.27 -1.05 -3.14
C THR A 40 7.29 -0.79 -2.03
N ASP A 41 7.16 0.35 -1.35
CA ASP A 41 7.98 0.70 -0.20
C ASP A 41 7.71 -0.25 0.98
N LEU A 42 6.43 -0.50 1.34
CA LEU A 42 6.04 -1.46 2.38
C LEU A 42 6.59 -2.86 2.11
N ASN A 43 6.57 -3.34 0.87
CA ASN A 43 7.16 -4.64 0.51
C ASN A 43 8.68 -4.66 0.69
N THR A 44 9.35 -3.56 0.36
CA THR A 44 10.80 -3.44 0.52
C THR A 44 11.19 -3.38 2.00
N LEU A 45 10.47 -2.59 2.79
CA LEU A 45 10.58 -2.55 4.25
C LEU A 45 10.27 -3.91 4.87
N GLY A 46 9.22 -4.57 4.39
CA GLY A 46 8.81 -5.90 4.85
C GLY A 46 9.92 -6.92 4.71
N ARG A 47 10.60 -6.96 3.55
CA ARG A 47 11.76 -7.85 3.34
C ARG A 47 12.92 -7.55 4.29
N HIS A 48 13.21 -6.27 4.52
CA HIS A 48 14.24 -5.86 5.46
C HIS A 48 13.89 -6.30 6.90
N LEU A 49 12.66 -6.04 7.33
CA LEU A 49 12.15 -6.46 8.63
C LEU A 49 12.13 -7.99 8.80
N THR A 50 11.78 -8.75 7.77
CA THR A 50 11.87 -10.22 7.81
C THR A 50 13.32 -10.63 8.06
N CYS A 51 14.29 -10.05 7.36
CA CYS A 51 15.70 -10.35 7.58
C CYS A 51 16.12 -10.05 9.02
N LEU A 52 15.79 -8.88 9.56
CA LEU A 52 16.10 -8.53 10.95
C LEU A 52 15.50 -9.54 11.93
N LEU A 53 14.21 -9.87 11.77
CA LEU A 53 13.52 -10.83 12.63
C LEU A 53 14.12 -12.23 12.54
N ASP A 54 14.57 -12.66 11.36
CA ASP A 54 15.25 -13.94 11.13
C ASP A 54 16.65 -13.96 11.81
N GLN A 55 17.31 -12.82 11.92
CA GLN A 55 18.55 -12.65 12.70
C GLN A 55 18.31 -12.46 14.21
N GLY A 56 17.04 -12.37 14.64
CA GLY A 56 16.70 -12.09 16.03
C GLY A 56 16.90 -10.64 16.46
N LEU A 57 17.01 -9.73 15.50
CA LEU A 57 17.17 -8.29 15.69
C LEU A 57 15.82 -7.56 15.79
N ALA A 58 15.84 -6.41 16.45
CA ALA A 58 14.72 -5.49 16.52
C ALA A 58 14.58 -4.66 15.22
N PRO A 59 13.39 -4.13 14.90
CA PRO A 59 13.17 -3.34 13.69
C PRO A 59 14.01 -2.08 13.51
N ASP A 60 14.57 -1.54 14.59
CA ASP A 60 15.42 -0.35 14.64
C ASP A 60 16.92 -0.66 14.68
N ASP A 61 17.29 -1.95 14.74
CA ASP A 61 18.68 -2.36 14.72
C ASP A 61 19.32 -2.14 13.34
N ILE A 62 20.60 -1.77 13.36
CA ILE A 62 21.43 -1.66 12.17
C ILE A 62 22.16 -2.98 11.96
N SER A 63 22.12 -3.51 10.73
CA SER A 63 22.76 -4.78 10.38
C SER A 63 23.45 -4.67 9.02
N ASP A 64 24.70 -5.12 8.96
CA ASP A 64 25.46 -5.20 7.69
C ASP A 64 24.96 -6.35 6.79
N ILE A 65 24.26 -7.33 7.37
CA ILE A 65 23.77 -8.53 6.66
C ILE A 65 22.39 -8.26 6.04
N CYS A 66 21.57 -7.43 6.69
CA CYS A 66 20.22 -7.12 6.21
C CYS A 66 20.23 -5.83 5.37
N PRO A 67 20.02 -5.91 4.04
CA PRO A 67 20.10 -4.74 3.17
C PRO A 67 19.17 -3.62 3.64
N GLN A 68 19.72 -2.42 3.82
CA GLN A 68 18.94 -1.25 4.18
C GLN A 68 17.96 -0.92 3.04
N PRO A 69 16.68 -0.66 3.34
CA PRO A 69 15.73 -0.17 2.35
C PRO A 69 16.17 1.20 1.81
N ALA A 70 16.04 1.40 0.50
CA ALA A 70 16.41 2.66 -0.15
C ALA A 70 15.54 3.85 0.28
N ARG A 71 14.33 3.57 0.81
CA ARG A 71 13.37 4.59 1.22
C ARG A 71 12.72 4.20 2.55
N LEU A 72 12.78 5.11 3.52
CA LEU A 72 12.19 4.98 4.85
C LEU A 72 11.03 5.95 5.10
N THR A 73 10.83 6.89 4.17
CA THR A 73 9.82 7.96 4.23
C THR A 73 8.86 7.89 3.05
N ASP A 74 7.61 8.29 3.26
CA ASP A 74 6.62 8.45 2.20
C ASP A 74 7.03 9.63 1.30
N PRO A 75 7.22 9.42 -0.03
CA PRO A 75 7.66 10.47 -0.94
C PRO A 75 6.66 11.62 -1.16
N LYS A 76 5.40 11.46 -0.75
CA LYS A 76 4.37 12.48 -0.89
C LYS A 76 4.28 13.38 0.35
N THR A 77 4.46 12.81 1.53
CA THR A 77 4.29 13.51 2.81
C THR A 77 5.61 13.80 3.51
N ASP A 78 6.71 13.19 3.06
CA ASP A 78 8.03 13.16 3.70
C ASP A 78 8.01 12.61 5.14
N MET A 79 6.91 11.98 5.55
CA MET A 79 6.79 11.36 6.87
C MET A 79 7.41 9.96 6.89
N PRO A 80 8.08 9.56 7.98
CA PRO A 80 8.59 8.19 8.12
C PRO A 80 7.44 7.18 8.14
N TYR A 81 7.67 6.02 7.53
CA TYR A 81 6.73 4.90 7.66
C TYR A 81 6.64 4.44 9.12
N GLN A 82 5.45 4.05 9.56
CA GLN A 82 5.23 3.63 10.94
C GLN A 82 5.61 2.16 11.10
N ILE A 83 6.71 1.91 11.80
CA ILE A 83 7.19 0.57 12.12
C ILE A 83 6.89 0.30 13.59
N THR A 84 6.27 -0.84 13.90
CA THR A 84 6.00 -1.26 15.28
C THR A 84 6.38 -2.72 15.47
N GLN A 85 7.20 -3.00 16.47
CA GLN A 85 7.43 -4.38 16.89
C GLN A 85 6.22 -4.89 17.69
N ILE A 86 5.66 -6.02 17.26
CA ILE A 86 4.53 -6.67 17.93
C ILE A 86 5.03 -7.76 18.88
N SER A 87 6.06 -8.51 18.46
CA SER A 87 6.73 -9.53 19.25
C SER A 87 8.17 -9.75 18.76
N ALA A 88 8.92 -10.64 19.44
CA ALA A 88 10.27 -11.03 19.01
C ALA A 88 10.33 -11.68 17.61
N ALA A 89 9.19 -12.13 17.08
CA ALA A 89 9.10 -12.77 15.76
C ALA A 89 8.09 -12.07 14.83
N THR A 90 7.57 -10.90 15.20
CA THR A 90 6.52 -10.22 14.45
C THR A 90 6.67 -8.71 14.55
N ALA A 91 6.60 -8.03 13.42
CA ALA A 91 6.55 -6.59 13.31
C ALA A 91 5.45 -6.18 12.34
N ARG A 92 5.06 -4.90 12.37
CA ARG A 92 4.19 -4.31 11.35
C ARG A 92 4.83 -3.05 10.79
N VAL A 93 4.56 -2.78 9.53
CA VAL A 93 4.92 -1.55 8.85
C VAL A 93 3.69 -0.98 8.14
N CYS A 94 3.36 0.28 8.41
CA CYS A 94 2.11 0.89 7.97
C CYS A 94 2.36 2.14 7.13
N ALA A 95 1.47 2.36 6.16
CA ALA A 95 1.41 3.55 5.32
C ALA A 95 -0.01 4.12 5.32
N GLU A 96 -0.13 5.43 5.06
CA GLU A 96 -1.41 6.09 4.90
C GLU A 96 -1.83 6.05 3.43
N PHE A 97 -2.80 5.18 3.09
CA PHE A 97 -3.32 5.04 1.74
C PHE A 97 -4.43 6.07 1.47
N GLU A 98 -4.45 6.62 0.26
CA GLU A 98 -5.46 7.61 -0.12
C GLU A 98 -6.77 6.96 -0.57
N ARG A 99 -6.71 5.71 -0.99
CA ARG A 99 -7.86 4.93 -1.41
C ARG A 99 -8.09 3.74 -0.48
N PRO A 100 -9.34 3.26 -0.36
CA PRO A 100 -9.62 2.01 0.32
C PRO A 100 -8.79 0.89 -0.32
N ALA A 101 -7.93 0.25 0.45
CA ALA A 101 -7.04 -0.78 -0.10
C ALA A 101 -7.78 -2.02 -0.63
N GLY A 102 -9.09 -2.13 -0.38
CA GLY A 102 -9.97 -3.19 -0.88
C GLY A 102 -10.12 -3.25 -2.40
N THR A 103 -9.89 -2.15 -3.12
CA THR A 103 -10.04 -2.08 -4.59
C THR A 103 -8.74 -2.29 -5.35
N ASP A 104 -7.60 -2.40 -4.66
CA ASP A 104 -6.29 -2.51 -5.29
C ASP A 104 -5.87 -3.96 -5.53
N ALA A 105 -5.01 -4.17 -6.54
CA ALA A 105 -4.41 -5.48 -6.83
C ALA A 105 -3.68 -6.09 -5.61
N PHE A 106 -3.30 -5.27 -4.65
CA PHE A 106 -2.58 -5.64 -3.43
C PHE A 106 -3.47 -6.18 -2.31
N ALA A 107 -4.79 -6.04 -2.44
CA ALA A 107 -5.73 -6.35 -1.38
C ALA A 107 -5.69 -7.84 -0.99
N TYR A 108 -5.42 -8.74 -1.93
CA TYR A 108 -5.48 -10.20 -1.73
C TYR A 108 -4.32 -10.80 -0.92
N ARG A 109 -3.44 -9.97 -0.37
CA ARG A 109 -2.32 -10.40 0.46
C ARG A 109 -2.76 -10.75 1.88
N ALA A 110 -2.52 -11.98 2.31
CA ALA A 110 -2.87 -12.46 3.65
C ALA A 110 -2.09 -11.76 4.77
N ASP A 111 -0.94 -11.17 4.45
CA ASP A 111 -0.07 -10.42 5.35
C ASP A 111 -0.40 -8.93 5.39
N PHE A 112 -1.39 -8.44 4.64
CA PHE A 112 -1.75 -7.02 4.59
C PHE A 112 -3.14 -6.75 5.19
N ASP A 113 -3.17 -5.92 6.23
CA ASP A 113 -4.39 -5.39 6.85
C ASP A 113 -4.85 -4.14 6.07
N ARG A 114 -6.00 -4.28 5.41
CA ARG A 114 -6.58 -3.23 4.55
C ARG A 114 -7.26 -2.12 5.34
N ASP A 115 -7.73 -2.43 6.54
CA ASP A 115 -8.44 -1.48 7.38
C ASP A 115 -7.46 -0.52 8.03
N THR A 116 -6.26 -1.02 8.39
CA THR A 116 -5.20 -0.21 9.00
C THR A 116 -4.11 0.23 8.03
N GLY A 117 -4.06 -0.31 6.81
CA GLY A 117 -2.99 -0.02 5.85
C GLY A 117 -1.62 -0.60 6.26
N CYS A 118 -1.62 -1.70 7.01
CA CYS A 118 -0.41 -2.26 7.61
C CYS A 118 -0.02 -3.60 6.98
N LEU A 119 1.26 -3.77 6.68
CA LEU A 119 1.84 -5.05 6.33
C LEU A 119 2.39 -5.72 7.61
N ILE A 120 1.93 -6.93 7.90
CA ILE A 120 2.38 -7.76 9.03
C ILE A 120 3.54 -8.64 8.57
N VAL A 121 4.68 -8.42 9.18
CA VAL A 121 5.92 -9.14 8.90
C VAL A 121 6.16 -10.16 10.01
N ARG A 122 6.49 -11.39 9.62
CA ARG A 122 6.78 -12.49 10.55
C ARG A 122 8.13 -13.08 10.22
N ARG A 123 8.84 -13.55 11.25
CA ARG A 123 9.99 -14.42 11.09
C ARG A 123 9.61 -15.62 10.21
N THR A 124 10.48 -15.99 9.29
CA THR A 124 10.27 -17.21 8.52
C THR A 124 10.45 -18.44 9.43
N PRO A 125 9.49 -19.38 9.46
CA PRO A 125 9.69 -20.61 10.22
C PRO A 125 10.86 -21.37 9.60
N SER A 126 11.87 -21.69 10.40
CA SER A 126 12.95 -22.57 9.96
C SER A 126 12.32 -23.90 9.53
N ARG A 127 12.56 -24.30 8.28
CA ARG A 127 12.14 -25.63 7.81
C ARG A 127 12.84 -26.66 8.72
N PRO A 128 12.11 -27.62 9.32
CA PRO A 128 12.77 -28.71 10.02
C PRO A 128 13.66 -29.45 9.00
N MET A 129 14.93 -29.60 9.36
CA MET A 129 15.89 -30.37 8.58
C MET A 129 15.41 -31.81 8.59
N ARG A 130 15.04 -32.36 7.43
CA ARG A 130 14.74 -33.79 7.32
C ARG A 130 16.05 -34.54 7.49
N GLU A 131 16.17 -35.27 8.60
CA GLU A 131 17.20 -36.30 8.83
C GLU A 131 16.96 -37.52 7.92
#